data_AF-A0A0Q8ZNF7-F1
#
_entry.id   AF-A0A0Q8ZNF7-F1
#
_cell.length_a   1.000
_cell.length_b   1.000
_cell.length_c   1.000
_cell.angle_alpha   90.00
_cell.angle_beta   90.00
_cell.angle_gamma   90.00
#
_symmetry.space_group_name_H-M   'P 1'
#
loop_
_entity.id
_entity.type
_entity.pdbx_description
1 polymer ?
#
loop_
_entity_poly.entity_id
_entity_poly.type
_entity_poly.pdbx_seq_one_letter_code
_entity_poly.pdbx_strand_id
1 'polypeptide(L)'
;MITGNFLDVLIPLLVAVLAAAGSVIGIPFRDADSYMRRRGIWVLMLVAVSAIATYAALDSTSAGGSALAAAGLAAAAVAAAIGAHLLWRRLVLDAERSTAMKAIAATGLAAAVVIAAVSFSYIDGKACRQVEPLIALSAQSFVMPSFSTEQGPTAGDFDERARAIRDQARQIAPGEVADHATRLADLAGQIAFAVRNDDTAQHALLGAQYYDELKPIVRKCRITLSS
;
A
#
# COMPACT_ATOMS: atom_id res chain seq x y z
N MET A 1 12.68 -2.93 10.07
CA MET A 1 11.68 -3.35 9.06
C MET A 1 10.62 -4.28 9.65
N ILE A 2 9.76 -3.79 10.56
CA ILE A 2 8.58 -4.54 11.10
C ILE A 2 7.30 -3.67 11.08
N THR A 3 7.43 -2.37 10.81
CA THR A 3 6.35 -1.38 10.96
C THR A 3 5.32 -1.38 9.84
N GLY A 4 5.69 -1.70 8.59
CA GLY A 4 4.76 -1.69 7.45
C GLY A 4 3.65 -2.75 7.56
N ASN A 5 4.00 -4.00 7.89
CA ASN A 5 3.02 -5.08 8.00
C ASN A 5 2.14 -4.97 9.25
N PHE A 6 2.63 -4.31 10.30
CA PHE A 6 1.89 -4.15 11.55
C PHE A 6 0.82 -3.06 11.42
N LEU A 7 1.13 -1.93 10.78
CA LEU A 7 0.17 -0.83 10.60
C LEU A 7 -0.98 -1.22 9.67
N ASP A 8 -0.72 -2.00 8.62
CA ASP A 8 -1.73 -2.52 7.70
C ASP A 8 -2.79 -3.40 8.40
N VAL A 9 -2.42 -4.04 9.53
CA VAL A 9 -3.32 -4.89 10.31
C VAL A 9 -3.92 -4.13 11.50
N LEU A 10 -3.11 -3.29 12.16
CA LEU A 10 -3.52 -2.53 13.35
C LEU A 10 -4.57 -1.48 13.02
N ILE A 11 -4.45 -0.79 11.87
CA ILE A 11 -5.37 0.29 11.50
C ILE A 11 -6.78 -0.25 11.25
N PRO A 12 -6.99 -1.30 10.41
CA PRO A 12 -8.31 -1.93 10.26
C PRO A 12 -8.86 -2.47 11.58
N LEU A 13 -8.02 -3.03 12.45
CA LEU A 13 -8.42 -3.50 13.77
C LEU A 13 -8.93 -2.35 14.64
N LEU A 14 -8.21 -1.23 14.68
CA LEU A 14 -8.59 -0.04 15.42
C LEU A 14 -9.92 0.54 14.89
N VAL A 15 -10.09 0.59 13.57
CA VAL A 15 -11.35 1.00 12.93
C VAL A 15 -12.48 0.05 13.33
N ALA A 16 -12.25 -1.26 13.35
CA ALA A 16 -13.25 -2.24 13.78
C ALA A 16 -13.66 -2.02 15.24
N VAL A 17 -12.70 -1.79 16.14
CA VAL A 17 -12.96 -1.54 17.57
C VAL A 17 -13.75 -0.24 17.76
N LEU A 18 -13.37 0.83 17.07
CA LEU A 18 -14.07 2.12 17.15
C LEU A 18 -15.49 2.05 16.56
N ALA A 19 -15.65 1.37 15.42
CA ALA A 19 -16.95 1.15 14.80
C ALA A 19 -17.85 0.25 15.67
N ALA A 20 -17.29 -0.79 16.29
CA ALA A 20 -18.02 -1.62 17.26
C ALA A 20 -18.43 -0.82 18.49
N ALA A 21 -17.54 -0.01 19.06
CA ALA A 21 -17.87 0.88 20.17
C ALA A 21 -18.97 1.89 19.78
N GLY A 22 -18.98 2.38 18.54
CA GLY A 22 -20.02 3.29 18.04
C GLY A 22 -21.38 2.66 17.77
N SER A 23 -21.47 1.33 17.68
CA SER A 23 -22.66 0.64 17.15
C SER A 23 -23.17 -0.56 17.96
N VAL A 24 -22.44 -1.00 18.99
CA VAL A 24 -22.80 -2.19 19.78
C VAL A 24 -23.18 -1.85 21.23
N ILE A 25 -22.84 -0.65 21.72
CA ILE A 25 -23.09 -0.23 23.10
C ILE A 25 -24.60 -0.30 23.42
N GLY A 26 -24.97 -1.05 24.46
CA GLY A 26 -26.35 -1.11 24.94
C GLY A 26 -27.27 -2.07 24.17
N ILE A 27 -26.76 -2.87 23.22
CA ILE A 27 -27.54 -3.95 22.59
C ILE A 27 -27.55 -5.19 23.51
N PRO A 28 -28.71 -5.65 24.02
CA PRO A 28 -28.78 -6.84 24.87
C PRO A 28 -28.77 -8.11 24.01
N PHE A 29 -27.61 -8.72 23.74
CA PHE A 29 -27.55 -9.95 22.92
C PHE A 29 -28.03 -11.22 23.63
N ARG A 30 -28.00 -11.22 24.97
CA ARG A 30 -28.30 -12.39 25.80
C ARG A 30 -29.80 -12.72 25.81
N ASP A 31 -30.63 -11.70 26.04
CA ASP A 31 -32.09 -11.85 26.22
C ASP A 31 -32.89 -11.19 25.07
N ALA A 32 -32.25 -10.94 23.92
CA ALA A 32 -32.88 -10.35 22.76
C ALA A 32 -33.82 -11.33 22.03
N ASP A 33 -34.99 -10.83 21.65
CA ASP A 33 -35.86 -11.47 20.67
C ASP A 33 -35.14 -11.67 19.32
N SER A 34 -35.60 -12.65 18.55
CA SER A 34 -35.15 -13.01 17.21
C SER A 34 -34.95 -11.81 16.28
N TYR A 35 -35.84 -10.82 16.37
CA TYR A 35 -35.77 -9.57 15.61
C TYR A 35 -34.53 -8.72 15.97
N MET A 36 -34.28 -8.52 17.26
CA MET A 36 -33.13 -7.75 17.77
C MET A 36 -31.81 -8.47 17.48
N ARG A 37 -31.77 -9.81 17.63
CA ARG A 37 -30.60 -10.62 17.25
C ARG A 37 -30.24 -10.47 15.77
N ARG A 38 -31.23 -10.55 14.88
CA ARG A 38 -30.99 -10.43 13.43
C ARG A 38 -30.39 -9.07 13.06
N ARG A 39 -30.90 -7.98 13.63
CA ARG A 39 -30.35 -6.64 13.39
C ARG A 39 -29.00 -6.42 14.07
N GLY A 40 -28.75 -7.00 15.24
CA GLY A 40 -27.44 -6.99 15.88
C GLY A 40 -26.36 -7.68 15.03
N ILE A 41 -26.72 -8.78 14.35
CA ILE A 41 -25.83 -9.44 13.37
C ILE A 41 -25.52 -8.49 12.20
N TRP A 42 -26.51 -7.76 11.68
CA TRP A 42 -26.28 -6.77 10.61
C TRP A 42 -25.33 -5.65 11.04
N VAL A 43 -25.43 -5.17 12.29
CA VAL A 43 -24.48 -4.19 12.83
C VAL A 43 -23.06 -4.76 12.83
N LEU A 44 -22.87 -5.97 13.35
CA LEU A 44 -21.56 -6.62 13.39
C LEU A 44 -21.00 -6.87 11.99
N MET A 45 -21.86 -7.23 11.02
CA MET A 45 -21.47 -7.35 9.61
C MET A 45 -20.98 -6.01 9.05
N LEU A 46 -21.66 -4.90 9.33
CA LEU A 46 -21.21 -3.58 8.87
C LEU A 46 -19.87 -3.16 9.50
N VAL A 47 -19.64 -3.49 10.77
CA VAL A 47 -18.34 -3.30 11.41
C VAL A 47 -17.26 -4.12 10.69
N ALA A 48 -17.52 -5.40 10.40
CA ALA A 48 -16.58 -6.24 9.66
C ALA A 48 -16.31 -5.69 8.25
N VAL A 49 -17.36 -5.26 7.53
CA VAL A 49 -17.23 -4.63 6.21
C VAL A 49 -16.38 -3.36 6.30
N SER A 50 -16.55 -2.53 7.33
CA SER A 50 -15.73 -1.32 7.50
C SER A 50 -14.25 -1.65 7.64
N ALA A 51 -13.91 -2.70 8.39
CA ALA A 51 -12.53 -3.14 8.58
C ALA A 51 -11.93 -3.70 7.29
N ILE A 52 -12.66 -4.58 6.60
CA ILE A 52 -12.23 -5.19 5.32
C ILE A 52 -12.04 -4.10 4.25
N ALA A 53 -12.98 -3.18 4.13
CA ALA A 53 -12.89 -2.08 3.18
C ALA A 53 -11.73 -1.13 3.52
N THR A 54 -11.44 -0.90 4.80
CA THR A 54 -10.26 -0.12 5.22
C THR A 54 -8.98 -0.82 4.83
N TYR A 55 -8.87 -2.12 5.08
CA TYR A 55 -7.71 -2.92 4.67
C TYR A 55 -7.51 -2.86 3.14
N ALA A 56 -8.58 -3.09 2.37
CA ALA A 56 -8.54 -3.03 0.91
C ALA A 56 -8.19 -1.62 0.38
N ALA A 57 -8.66 -0.56 1.06
CA ALA A 57 -8.32 0.82 0.71
C ALA A 57 -6.83 1.09 0.93
N LEU A 58 -6.27 0.65 2.06
CA LEU A 58 -4.84 0.78 2.35
C LEU A 58 -4.00 -0.01 1.34
N ASP A 59 -4.38 -1.24 1.03
CA ASP A 59 -3.71 -2.06 0.02
C ASP A 59 -3.73 -1.38 -1.37
N SER A 60 -4.86 -0.76 -1.73
CA SER A 60 -5.01 0.02 -2.97
C SER A 60 -4.21 1.33 -3.01
N THR A 61 -3.57 1.74 -1.91
CA THR A 61 -2.62 2.86 -1.92
C THR A 61 -1.17 2.43 -2.16
N SER A 62 -0.89 1.13 -2.10
CA SER A 62 0.43 0.53 -2.38
C SER A 62 0.69 0.39 -3.90
N ALA A 63 1.94 0.11 -4.29
CA ALA A 63 2.42 0.23 -5.68
C ALA A 63 1.61 -0.66 -6.65
N GLY A 64 0.90 -0.01 -7.57
CA GLY A 64 -0.04 -0.65 -8.51
C GLY A 64 -1.52 -0.31 -8.26
N GLY A 65 -1.86 0.21 -7.08
CA GLY A 65 -3.23 0.57 -6.74
C GLY A 65 -3.65 1.95 -7.28
N SER A 66 -4.94 2.10 -7.62
CA SER A 66 -5.47 3.36 -8.15
C SER A 66 -6.01 4.26 -7.04
N ALA A 67 -5.72 5.57 -7.12
CA ALA A 67 -6.25 6.57 -6.19
C ALA A 67 -7.78 6.57 -6.13
N LEU A 68 -8.43 6.28 -7.27
CA LEU A 68 -9.88 6.14 -7.37
C LEU A 68 -10.40 4.91 -6.62
N ALA A 69 -9.73 3.75 -6.72
CA ALA A 69 -10.10 2.57 -5.96
C ALA A 69 -9.90 2.78 -4.46
N ALA A 70 -8.77 3.34 -4.05
CA ALA A 70 -8.49 3.66 -2.65
C ALA A 70 -9.54 4.63 -2.07
N ALA A 71 -9.89 5.69 -2.81
CA ALA A 71 -10.92 6.64 -2.39
C ALA A 71 -12.32 6.00 -2.31
N GLY A 72 -12.70 5.18 -3.30
CA GLY A 72 -13.98 4.47 -3.31
C GLY A 72 -14.12 3.50 -2.15
N LEU A 73 -13.07 2.73 -1.86
CA LEU A 73 -13.03 1.78 -0.73
C LEU A 73 -13.01 2.50 0.62
N ALA A 74 -12.29 3.61 0.74
CA ALA A 74 -12.32 4.44 1.94
C ALA A 74 -13.73 5.03 2.18
N ALA A 75 -14.39 5.52 1.14
CA ALA A 75 -15.76 5.99 1.23
C ALA A 75 -16.73 4.87 1.65
N ALA A 76 -16.57 3.67 1.10
CA ALA A 76 -17.35 2.50 1.49
C ALA A 76 -17.12 2.11 2.96
N ALA A 77 -15.87 2.16 3.45
CA ALA A 77 -15.53 1.89 4.84
C ALA A 77 -16.20 2.89 5.79
N VAL A 78 -16.12 4.18 5.47
CA VAL A 78 -16.78 5.25 6.25
C VAL A 78 -18.30 5.08 6.21
N ALA A 79 -18.88 4.80 5.04
CA ALA A 79 -20.32 4.56 4.89
C ALA A 79 -20.79 3.35 5.71
N ALA A 80 -20.00 2.28 5.77
CA ALA A 80 -20.30 1.11 6.60
C ALA A 80 -20.27 1.44 8.10
N ALA A 81 -19.26 2.21 8.56
CA ALA A 81 -19.17 2.65 9.96
C ALA A 81 -20.35 3.56 10.35
N ILE A 82 -20.69 4.55 9.51
CA ILE A 82 -21.84 5.43 9.73
C ILE A 82 -23.15 4.62 9.67
N GLY A 83 -23.29 3.71 8.69
CA GLY A 83 -24.44 2.83 8.55
C GLY A 83 -24.67 1.94 9.78
N ALA A 84 -23.59 1.41 10.37
CA ALA A 84 -23.65 0.66 11.62
C ALA A 84 -24.21 1.52 12.76
N HIS A 85 -23.75 2.78 12.88
CA HIS A 85 -24.26 3.72 13.88
C HIS A 85 -25.72 4.12 13.64
N LEU A 86 -26.13 4.34 12.39
CA LEU A 86 -27.52 4.65 12.05
C LEU A 86 -28.47 3.48 12.35
N LEU A 87 -28.02 2.25 12.10
CA LEU A 87 -28.76 1.05 12.47
C LEU A 87 -28.84 0.90 13.99
N TRP A 88 -27.74 1.18 14.70
CA TRP A 88 -27.71 1.21 16.16
C TRP A 88 -28.70 2.21 16.76
N ARG A 89 -28.79 3.44 16.24
CA ARG A 89 -29.78 4.43 16.67
C ARG A 89 -31.22 3.95 16.54
N ARG A 90 -31.50 3.05 15.58
CA ARG A 90 -32.84 2.44 15.41
C ARG A 90 -33.09 1.25 16.34
N LEU A 91 -32.03 0.69 16.93
CA LEU A 91 -32.10 -0.41 17.88
C LEU A 91 -32.18 0.08 19.32
N VAL A 92 -31.47 1.15 19.64
CA VAL A 92 -31.41 1.74 20.98
C VAL A 92 -32.05 3.13 20.92
N LEU A 93 -33.38 3.16 20.88
CA LEU A 93 -34.17 4.39 20.76
C LEU A 93 -34.06 5.28 22.02
N ASP A 94 -33.95 4.65 23.19
CA ASP A 94 -33.82 5.32 24.50
C ASP A 94 -32.38 5.27 25.05
N ALA A 95 -31.39 5.46 24.19
CA ALA A 95 -30.01 5.60 24.65
C ALA A 95 -29.86 6.86 25.52
N GLU A 96 -29.25 6.73 26.70
CA GLU A 96 -28.88 7.87 27.53
C GLU A 96 -28.02 8.86 26.72
N ARG A 97 -28.21 10.17 26.94
CA ARG A 97 -27.49 11.21 26.21
C ARG A 97 -25.97 11.04 26.27
N SER A 98 -25.45 10.55 27.39
CA SER A 98 -24.03 10.24 27.61
C SER A 98 -23.54 9.12 26.67
N THR A 99 -24.30 8.03 26.54
CA THR A 99 -23.99 6.89 25.67
C THR A 99 -24.10 7.26 24.19
N ALA A 100 -25.11 8.04 23.81
CA ALA A 100 -25.28 8.52 22.45
C ALA A 100 -24.09 9.41 22.01
N MET A 101 -23.62 10.32 22.88
CA MET A 101 -22.46 11.15 22.57
C MET A 101 -21.18 10.32 22.41
N LYS A 102 -20.95 9.33 23.27
CA LYS A 102 -19.79 8.42 23.15
C LYS A 102 -19.83 7.63 21.84
N ALA A 103 -21.00 7.13 21.46
CA ALA A 103 -21.20 6.38 20.21
C ALA A 103 -20.96 7.26 18.96
N ILE A 104 -21.44 8.51 18.98
CA ILE A 104 -21.19 9.48 17.90
C ILE A 104 -19.69 9.79 17.81
N ALA A 105 -19.04 10.08 18.94
CA ALA A 105 -17.61 10.38 18.97
C ALA A 105 -16.77 9.20 18.47
N ALA A 106 -17.09 7.97 18.88
CA ALA A 106 -16.41 6.77 18.42
C ALA A 106 -16.57 6.55 16.90
N THR A 107 -17.77 6.76 16.37
CA THR A 107 -18.04 6.65 14.93
C THR A 107 -17.31 7.73 14.13
N GLY A 108 -17.30 8.97 14.63
CA GLY A 108 -16.55 10.07 14.03
C GLY A 108 -15.04 9.82 14.03
N LEU A 109 -14.51 9.29 15.14
CA LEU A 109 -13.10 8.88 15.22
C LEU A 109 -12.76 7.74 14.25
N ALA A 110 -13.64 6.74 14.11
CA ALA A 110 -13.43 5.67 13.13
C ALA A 110 -13.30 6.23 11.71
N ALA A 111 -14.21 7.13 11.31
CA ALA A 111 -14.15 7.77 10.00
C ALA A 111 -12.88 8.64 9.82
N ALA A 112 -12.50 9.40 10.85
CA ALA A 112 -11.29 10.21 10.82
C ALA A 112 -10.02 9.35 10.66
N VAL A 113 -9.93 8.21 11.37
CA VAL A 113 -8.81 7.27 11.25
C VAL A 113 -8.72 6.71 9.83
N VAL A 114 -9.84 6.30 9.23
CA VAL A 114 -9.85 5.78 7.84
C VAL A 114 -9.31 6.84 6.88
N ILE A 115 -9.82 8.07 6.94
CA ILE A 115 -9.41 9.16 6.05
C ILE A 115 -7.93 9.48 6.24
N ALA A 116 -7.48 9.62 7.48
CA ALA A 116 -6.09 9.95 7.78
C ALA A 116 -5.13 8.84 7.33
N ALA A 117 -5.47 7.58 7.60
CA ALA A 117 -4.63 6.45 7.27
C ALA A 117 -4.49 6.26 5.75
N VAL A 118 -5.60 6.34 5.01
CA VAL A 118 -5.57 6.23 3.54
C VAL A 118 -4.82 7.41 2.92
N SER A 119 -5.05 8.63 3.42
CA SER A 119 -4.33 9.82 2.93
C SER A 119 -2.83 9.72 3.19
N PHE A 120 -2.44 9.30 4.39
CA PHE A 120 -1.04 9.14 4.76
C PHE A 120 -0.37 8.04 3.93
N SER A 121 -1.01 6.88 3.80
CA SER A 121 -0.50 5.75 3.02
C SER A 121 -0.38 6.11 1.53
N TYR A 122 -1.31 6.93 1.01
CA TYR A 122 -1.19 7.46 -0.34
C TYR A 122 0.05 8.34 -0.51
N ILE A 123 0.35 9.23 0.44
CA ILE A 123 1.53 10.09 0.38
C ILE A 123 2.81 9.26 0.50
N ASP A 124 2.86 8.31 1.43
CA ASP A 124 4.02 7.44 1.65
C ASP A 124 4.31 6.52 0.46
N GLY A 125 3.25 6.01 -0.19
CA GLY A 125 3.34 5.21 -1.40
C GLY A 125 3.80 5.97 -2.66
N LYS A 126 4.02 7.29 -2.59
CA LYS A 126 4.43 8.11 -3.75
C LYS A 126 5.77 7.63 -4.35
N ALA A 127 6.77 7.38 -3.51
CA ALA A 127 8.06 6.91 -3.97
C ALA A 127 7.96 5.55 -4.67
N CYS A 128 7.09 4.66 -4.18
CA CYS A 128 6.86 3.35 -4.78
C CYS A 128 6.12 3.41 -6.12
N ARG A 129 5.20 4.37 -6.31
CA ARG A 129 4.58 4.61 -7.62
C ARG A 129 5.54 5.24 -8.64
N GLN A 130 6.53 5.99 -8.17
CA GLN A 130 7.55 6.61 -9.03
C GLN A 130 8.68 5.66 -9.40
N VAL A 131 8.98 4.66 -8.56
CA VAL A 131 10.04 3.67 -8.83
C VAL A 131 9.58 2.50 -9.72
N GLU A 132 8.27 2.29 -9.88
CA GLU A 132 7.70 1.25 -10.77
C GLU A 132 8.29 1.24 -12.20
N PRO A 133 8.39 2.38 -12.93
CA PRO A 133 9.04 2.39 -14.25
C PRO A 133 10.53 2.05 -14.20
N LEU A 134 11.24 2.40 -13.11
CA LEU A 134 12.65 2.07 -12.92
C LEU A 134 12.83 0.56 -12.77
N ILE A 135 11.94 -0.08 -12.00
CA ILE A 135 11.95 -1.53 -11.80
C ILE A 135 11.67 -2.24 -13.13
N ALA A 136 10.68 -1.80 -13.90
CA ALA A 136 10.37 -2.38 -15.21
C ALA A 136 11.57 -2.32 -16.16
N LEU A 137 12.26 -1.17 -16.23
CA LEU A 137 13.49 -1.03 -17.02
C LEU A 137 14.62 -1.93 -16.51
N SER A 138 14.81 -2.00 -15.20
CA SER A 138 15.87 -2.78 -14.57
C SER A 138 15.71 -4.30 -14.74
N ALA A 139 14.45 -4.78 -14.78
CA ALA A 139 14.12 -6.19 -14.95
C ALA A 139 14.48 -6.74 -16.33
N GLN A 140 14.41 -5.88 -17.36
CA GLN A 140 14.61 -6.29 -18.76
C GLN A 140 16.08 -6.27 -19.21
N SER A 141 16.99 -5.64 -18.47
CA SER A 141 18.15 -5.01 -19.11
C SER A 141 19.53 -5.48 -18.68
N PHE A 142 19.72 -5.96 -17.45
CA PHE A 142 21.07 -6.25 -16.93
C PHE A 142 21.36 -7.73 -16.67
N VAL A 143 20.37 -8.60 -16.80
CA VAL A 143 20.45 -9.95 -16.23
C VAL A 143 20.13 -11.01 -17.28
N MET A 144 19.20 -10.72 -18.16
CA MET A 144 18.90 -11.55 -19.29
C MET A 144 18.25 -10.64 -20.33
N PRO A 145 18.99 -10.17 -21.34
CA PRO A 145 18.34 -9.52 -22.46
C PRO A 145 17.32 -10.52 -23.02
N SER A 146 16.05 -10.13 -23.17
CA SER A 146 15.13 -10.91 -24.00
C SER A 146 15.62 -10.76 -25.45
N PHE A 147 16.27 -11.80 -25.97
CA PHE A 147 16.95 -11.77 -27.26
C PHE A 147 15.96 -12.05 -28.40
N SER A 148 15.56 -11.02 -29.14
CA SER A 148 14.82 -11.19 -30.40
C SER A 148 15.71 -11.05 -31.64
N THR A 149 17.00 -10.76 -31.48
CA THR A 149 17.94 -10.52 -32.59
C THR A 149 19.32 -11.07 -32.25
N GLU A 150 19.97 -11.77 -33.19
CA GLU A 150 21.23 -12.53 -33.04
C GLU A 150 22.49 -11.69 -32.70
N GLN A 151 22.33 -10.41 -32.36
CA GLN A 151 23.41 -9.52 -31.92
C GLN A 151 23.16 -9.09 -30.47
N GLY A 152 24.12 -9.39 -29.60
CA GLY A 152 24.09 -8.97 -28.20
C GLY A 152 24.14 -7.44 -28.05
N PRO A 153 23.75 -6.91 -26.88
CA PRO A 153 23.74 -5.47 -26.62
C PRO A 153 25.15 -4.88 -26.77
N THR A 154 25.21 -3.73 -27.43
CA THR A 154 26.43 -2.96 -27.62
C THR A 154 26.74 -2.12 -26.39
N ALA A 155 27.99 -1.66 -26.23
CA ALA A 155 28.36 -0.74 -25.16
C ALA A 155 27.51 0.55 -25.15
N GLY A 156 27.06 1.02 -26.31
CA GLY A 156 26.16 2.17 -26.44
C GLY A 156 24.78 1.93 -25.81
N ASP A 157 24.26 0.70 -25.91
CA ASP A 157 22.97 0.34 -25.31
C ASP A 157 23.03 0.34 -23.78
N PHE A 158 24.17 -0.02 -23.20
CA PHE A 158 24.38 0.05 -21.74
C PHE A 158 24.49 1.51 -21.26
N ASP A 159 25.15 2.37 -22.03
CA ASP A 159 25.26 3.80 -21.72
C ASP A 159 23.90 4.51 -21.77
N GLU A 160 23.08 4.22 -22.79
CA GLU A 160 21.73 4.77 -22.91
C GLU A 160 20.85 4.33 -21.74
N ARG A 161 20.90 3.04 -21.38
CA ARG A 161 20.14 2.51 -20.23
C ARG A 161 20.61 3.10 -18.90
N ALA A 162 21.91 3.24 -18.69
CA ALA A 162 22.45 3.86 -17.48
C ALA A 162 21.97 5.31 -17.33
N ARG A 163 21.86 6.06 -18.43
CA ARG A 163 21.27 7.41 -18.44
C ARG A 163 19.78 7.36 -18.09
N ALA A 164 19.01 6.48 -18.73
CA ALA A 164 17.57 6.34 -18.46
C ALA A 164 17.29 6.00 -16.99
N ILE A 165 18.04 5.06 -16.40
CA ILE A 165 17.94 4.69 -14.98
C ILE A 165 18.27 5.88 -14.09
N ARG A 166 19.34 6.63 -14.40
CA ARG A 166 19.73 7.81 -13.63
C ARG A 166 18.68 8.92 -13.70
N ASP A 167 18.11 9.17 -14.87
CA ASP A 167 17.09 10.19 -15.06
C ASP A 167 15.79 9.85 -14.33
N GLN A 168 15.43 8.56 -14.27
CA GLN A 168 14.29 8.10 -13.48
C GLN A 168 14.56 8.10 -11.98
N ALA A 169 15.75 7.69 -11.54
CA ALA A 169 16.13 7.71 -10.13
C ALA A 169 16.03 9.13 -9.52
N ARG A 170 16.38 10.16 -10.31
CA ARG A 170 16.27 11.58 -9.91
C ARG A 170 14.84 12.09 -9.75
N GLN A 171 13.84 11.40 -10.34
CA GLN A 171 12.43 11.81 -10.27
C GLN A 171 11.71 11.23 -9.06
N ILE A 172 12.35 10.31 -8.32
CA ILE A 172 11.78 9.64 -7.15
C ILE A 172 11.80 10.59 -5.95
N ALA A 173 10.68 10.64 -5.22
CA ALA A 173 10.54 11.44 -4.02
C ALA A 173 11.57 11.03 -2.95
N PRO A 174 12.10 11.99 -2.16
CA PRO A 174 13.12 11.72 -1.16
C PRO A 174 12.73 10.63 -0.16
N GLY A 175 13.68 9.77 0.19
CA GLY A 175 13.50 8.69 1.15
C GLY A 175 14.32 7.45 0.80
N GLU A 176 14.17 6.40 1.59
CA GLU A 176 14.94 5.15 1.45
C GLU A 176 14.85 4.53 0.04
N VAL A 177 13.70 4.66 -0.64
CA VAL A 177 13.53 4.18 -2.03
C VAL A 177 14.37 5.00 -3.01
N ALA A 178 14.46 6.32 -2.83
CA ALA A 178 15.32 7.18 -3.64
C ALA A 178 16.81 6.88 -3.39
N ASP A 179 17.20 6.56 -2.16
CA ASP A 179 18.58 6.18 -1.84
C ASP A 179 18.98 4.88 -2.56
N HIS A 180 18.12 3.86 -2.52
CA HIS A 180 18.35 2.61 -3.27
C HIS A 180 18.32 2.83 -4.78
N ALA A 181 17.40 3.65 -5.28
CA ALA A 181 17.34 3.97 -6.71
C ALA A 181 18.57 4.74 -7.21
N THR A 182 19.14 5.62 -6.38
CA THR A 182 20.38 6.33 -6.69
C THR A 182 21.55 5.36 -6.73
N ARG A 183 21.65 4.43 -5.77
CA ARG A 183 22.65 3.35 -5.80
C ARG A 183 22.53 2.47 -7.04
N LEU A 184 21.30 2.13 -7.46
CA LEU A 184 21.07 1.42 -8.72
C LEU A 184 21.57 2.21 -9.93
N ALA A 185 21.30 3.52 -9.99
CA ALA A 185 21.80 4.37 -11.07
C ALA A 185 23.32 4.43 -11.13
N ASP A 186 23.99 4.44 -9.98
CA ASP A 186 25.45 4.42 -9.91
C ASP A 186 26.04 3.06 -10.32
N LEU A 187 25.42 1.95 -9.92
CA LEU A 187 25.79 0.61 -10.36
C LEU A 187 25.57 0.42 -11.87
N ALA A 188 24.47 0.92 -12.43
CA ALA A 188 24.22 0.91 -13.88
C ALA A 188 25.30 1.68 -14.65
N GLY A 189 25.74 2.84 -14.13
CA GLY A 189 26.85 3.60 -14.70
C GLY A 189 28.19 2.85 -14.66
N GLN A 190 28.45 2.10 -13.58
CA GLN A 190 29.64 1.25 -13.46
C GLN A 190 29.60 0.07 -14.43
N ILE A 191 28.44 -0.56 -14.65
CA ILE A 191 28.28 -1.63 -15.63
C ILE A 191 28.54 -1.12 -17.05
N ALA A 192 27.97 0.02 -17.42
CA ALA A 192 28.23 0.64 -18.73
C ALA A 192 29.73 0.95 -18.93
N PHE A 193 30.42 1.38 -17.87
CA PHE A 193 31.87 1.57 -17.91
C PHE A 193 32.65 0.25 -18.06
N ALA A 194 32.30 -0.80 -17.32
CA ALA A 194 32.94 -2.11 -17.43
C ALA A 194 32.78 -2.71 -18.84
N VAL A 195 31.59 -2.60 -19.44
CA VAL A 195 31.32 -3.07 -20.82
C VAL A 195 32.15 -2.30 -21.85
N ARG A 196 32.29 -0.98 -21.70
CA ARG A 196 33.14 -0.18 -22.61
C ARG A 196 34.62 -0.60 -22.58
N ASN A 197 35.09 -1.15 -21.46
CA ASN A 197 36.47 -1.57 -21.27
C ASN A 197 36.68 -3.09 -21.43
N ASP A 198 35.64 -3.82 -21.88
CA ASP A 198 35.65 -5.28 -22.03
C ASP A 198 35.98 -6.06 -20.74
N ASP A 199 35.70 -5.46 -19.57
CA ASP A 199 35.91 -6.09 -18.25
C ASP A 199 34.69 -6.95 -17.86
N THR A 200 34.66 -8.16 -18.43
CA THR A 200 33.59 -9.14 -18.21
C THR A 200 33.49 -9.64 -16.77
N ALA A 201 34.60 -9.71 -16.04
CA ALA A 201 34.63 -10.13 -14.65
C ALA A 201 33.98 -9.07 -13.74
N GLN A 202 34.31 -7.80 -13.97
CA GLN A 202 33.71 -6.69 -13.23
C GLN A 202 32.22 -6.53 -13.58
N HIS A 203 31.82 -6.73 -14.84
CA HIS A 203 30.41 -6.72 -15.24
C HIS A 203 29.59 -7.75 -14.45
N ALA A 204 30.02 -9.01 -14.40
CA ALA A 204 29.27 -10.07 -13.70
C ALA A 204 29.08 -9.75 -12.20
N LEU A 205 30.11 -9.23 -11.55
CA LEU A 205 30.06 -8.85 -10.14
C LEU A 205 29.13 -7.67 -9.88
N LEU A 206 29.18 -6.64 -10.74
CA LEU A 206 28.29 -5.48 -10.65
C LEU A 206 26.83 -5.84 -10.94
N GLY A 207 26.57 -6.78 -11.84
CA GLY A 207 25.22 -7.29 -12.09
C GLY A 207 24.59 -7.97 -10.87
N ALA A 208 25.39 -8.73 -10.10
CA ALA A 208 24.92 -9.33 -8.85
C ALA A 208 24.62 -8.26 -7.78
N GLN A 209 25.49 -7.26 -7.62
CA GLN A 209 25.27 -6.15 -6.69
C GLN A 209 24.04 -5.32 -7.06
N TYR A 210 23.83 -5.10 -8.37
CA TYR A 210 22.66 -4.41 -8.88
C TYR A 210 21.36 -5.12 -8.47
N TYR A 211 21.34 -6.45 -8.50
CA TYR A 211 20.20 -7.22 -8.02
C TYR A 211 19.96 -7.12 -6.52
N ASP A 212 21.03 -7.17 -5.74
CA ASP A 212 20.91 -7.10 -4.29
C ASP A 212 20.40 -5.72 -3.84
N GLU A 213 20.69 -4.65 -4.60
CA GLU A 213 20.08 -3.33 -4.41
C GLU A 213 18.64 -3.23 -4.97
N LEU A 214 18.27 -4.02 -5.98
CA LEU A 214 16.91 -4.04 -6.52
C LEU A 214 15.92 -4.75 -5.58
N LYS A 215 16.33 -5.87 -4.94
CA LYS A 215 15.52 -6.66 -4.00
C LYS A 215 14.84 -5.84 -2.89
N PRO A 216 15.51 -4.93 -2.15
CA PRO A 216 14.87 -4.15 -1.10
C PRO A 216 13.80 -3.22 -1.64
N ILE A 217 13.98 -2.64 -2.84
CA ILE A 217 12.96 -1.80 -3.49
C ILE A 217 11.74 -2.64 -3.86
N VAL A 218 11.95 -3.75 -4.55
CA VAL A 218 10.89 -4.69 -4.95
C VAL A 218 10.10 -5.18 -3.73
N ARG A 219 10.81 -5.55 -2.65
CA ARG A 219 10.19 -6.00 -1.40
C ARG A 219 9.41 -4.90 -0.69
N LYS A 220 9.97 -3.68 -0.61
CA LYS A 220 9.33 -2.55 0.08
C LYS A 220 8.11 -2.06 -0.68
N CYS A 221 8.18 -2.01 -2.00
CA CYS A 221 7.10 -1.53 -2.85
C CYS A 221 6.12 -2.63 -3.27
N ARG A 222 6.35 -3.90 -2.88
CA ARG A 222 5.49 -5.06 -3.23
C ARG A 222 5.25 -5.20 -4.74
N ILE A 223 6.21 -4.76 -5.56
CA ILE A 223 6.09 -4.83 -7.02
C ILE A 223 6.38 -6.27 -7.46
N THR A 224 5.42 -6.94 -8.07
CA THR A 224 5.68 -8.23 -8.72
C THR A 224 6.39 -7.99 -10.05
N LEU A 225 7.62 -8.48 -10.17
CA LEU A 225 8.30 -8.61 -11.46
C LEU A 225 7.50 -9.63 -12.29
N SER A 226 6.64 -9.17 -13.20
CA SER A 226 6.03 -10.07 -14.18
C SER A 226 7.15 -10.54 -15.11
N SER A 227 7.53 -11.80 -14.96
CA SER A 227 8.41 -12.53 -15.88
C SER A 227 7.84 -12.56 -17.29
#